data_AF-A0A072P8K2-F1
#
_entry.id   AF-A0A072P8K2-F1
#
_cell.length_a   1.000
_cell.length_b   1.000
_cell.length_c   1.000
_cell.angle_alpha   90.00
_cell.angle_beta   90.00
_cell.angle_gamma   90.00
#
_symmetry.space_group_name_H-M   'P 1'
#
loop_
_entity.id
_entity.type
_entity.pdbx_description
1 polymer ?
#
loop_
_entity_poly.entity_id
_entity_poly.type
_entity_poly.pdbx_seq_one_letter_code
_entity_poly.pdbx_strand_id
1 'polypeptide(L)'
;LLLLLLSHTPICHALWPEFLDPAAEASQLFDAVKDAVQIARVVAATFNDCDTTYNRYFRQRDSQLVRHFFQRITDIPLDTAINADSLEEVFNKPIKDGLREKYAKLSISYGPHPNRPDQSDPDPCTSHRRFAQMENGRSENGMITVCERTFRLPLSSEIENSPAGARTRGAILDHGFSCDGLGYNDSGWMKTMGSTLLHELMHWSYPFDDLSDFHYDIEESDLGYTQITDFVNVNPQPDWPPKGYGPYYSAMLRDLENDGMSSKTLQNVDNCVYYAVSKYCSFTYKKTFGPATSQNDTVRYRGRPSRPGRSAWEPRDVSVDEDVPPQVN
;
A
#
# COMPACT_ATOMS: atom_id res chain seq x y z
N LEU A 1 -44.02 35.54 16.62
CA LEU A 1 -43.38 34.25 16.95
C LEU A 1 -43.11 33.52 15.63
N LEU A 2 -41.93 33.74 15.05
CA LEU A 2 -41.45 32.99 13.88
C LEU A 2 -40.26 32.17 14.41
N LEU A 3 -40.46 30.88 14.62
CA LEU A 3 -39.41 29.97 15.07
C LEU A 3 -38.45 29.70 13.89
N LEU A 4 -37.24 30.25 13.98
CA LEU A 4 -36.08 29.83 13.20
C LEU A 4 -35.66 28.42 13.67
N LEU A 5 -36.10 27.40 12.95
CA LEU A 5 -35.52 26.06 13.00
C LEU A 5 -34.14 26.13 12.32
N LEU A 6 -33.11 26.49 13.10
CA LEU A 6 -31.72 26.25 12.74
C LEU A 6 -31.47 24.74 12.83
N SER A 7 -31.68 24.04 11.72
CA SER A 7 -31.17 22.70 11.50
C SER A 7 -29.66 22.72 11.72
N HIS A 8 -29.22 22.24 12.89
CA HIS A 8 -27.84 21.90 13.14
C HIS A 8 -27.55 20.64 12.33
N THR A 9 -27.36 20.77 11.02
CA THR A 9 -26.63 19.75 10.28
C THR A 9 -25.22 19.78 10.86
N PRO A 10 -24.76 18.72 11.55
CA PRO A 10 -23.36 18.65 11.93
C PRO A 10 -22.58 18.77 10.63
N ILE A 11 -21.78 19.84 10.52
CA ILE A 11 -20.80 19.94 9.47
C ILE A 11 -19.83 18.80 9.80
N CYS A 12 -19.99 17.67 9.13
CA CYS A 12 -19.02 16.59 9.14
C CYS A 12 -17.77 17.16 8.48
N HIS A 13 -16.94 17.83 9.28
CA HIS A 13 -15.61 18.19 8.86
C HIS A 13 -14.90 16.88 8.61
N ALA A 14 -14.41 16.73 7.41
CA ALA A 14 -13.64 15.56 7.10
C ALA A 14 -12.31 15.59 7.83
N LEU A 15 -11.91 14.42 8.33
CA LEU A 15 -10.81 14.30 9.25
C LEU A 15 -9.66 13.56 8.57
N TRP A 16 -8.49 14.19 8.63
CA TRP A 16 -7.24 13.59 8.20
C TRP A 16 -6.59 12.86 9.37
N PRO A 17 -5.68 11.91 9.10
CA PRO A 17 -4.85 11.33 10.14
C PRO A 17 -4.11 12.41 10.93
N GLU A 18 -3.84 12.13 12.19
CA GLU A 18 -2.93 12.94 13.00
C GLU A 18 -1.48 12.64 12.58
N PHE A 19 -0.71 13.69 12.25
CA PHE A 19 0.71 13.56 11.90
C PHE A 19 1.56 14.03 13.08
N LEU A 20 2.35 13.13 13.66
CA LEU A 20 3.11 13.34 14.90
C LEU A 20 4.56 13.77 14.61
N ASP A 21 4.74 14.80 13.78
CA ASP A 21 6.02 15.06 13.11
C ASP A 21 6.53 16.50 13.17
N PRO A 22 7.86 16.70 13.06
CA PRO A 22 8.40 18.00 12.70
C PRO A 22 7.83 18.48 11.36
N ALA A 23 7.59 19.80 11.26
CA ALA A 23 6.79 20.38 10.18
C ALA A 23 7.29 20.07 8.74
N ALA A 24 8.57 19.74 8.56
CA ALA A 24 9.16 19.46 7.24
C ALA A 24 8.79 18.07 6.69
N GLU A 25 8.65 17.08 7.57
CA GLU A 25 8.27 15.70 7.24
C GLU A 25 6.75 15.55 7.16
N ALA A 26 6.00 16.32 7.97
CA ALA A 26 4.55 16.31 8.00
C ALA A 26 3.92 16.52 6.61
N SER A 27 4.45 17.46 5.80
CA SER A 27 3.94 17.69 4.43
C SER A 27 4.16 16.47 3.52
N GLN A 28 5.30 15.80 3.62
CA GLN A 28 5.61 14.64 2.78
C GLN A 28 4.79 13.42 3.18
N LEU A 29 4.52 13.24 4.47
CA LEU A 29 3.66 12.18 4.97
C LEU A 29 2.21 12.42 4.57
N PHE A 30 1.74 13.67 4.65
CA PHE A 30 0.43 14.06 4.13
C PHE A 30 0.28 13.76 2.63
N ASP A 31 1.29 14.10 1.83
CA ASP A 31 1.29 13.79 0.40
C ASP A 31 1.36 12.28 0.15
N ALA A 32 2.06 11.51 0.97
CA ALA A 32 2.08 10.05 0.89
C ALA A 32 0.72 9.42 1.23
N VAL A 33 -0.02 9.94 2.21
CA VAL A 33 -1.39 9.48 2.52
C VAL A 33 -2.31 9.76 1.34
N LYS A 34 -2.24 10.95 0.74
CA LYS A 34 -3.00 11.26 -0.49
C LYS A 34 -2.64 10.31 -1.63
N ASP A 35 -1.35 10.02 -1.80
CA ASP A 35 -0.84 9.09 -2.81
C ASP A 35 -1.42 7.68 -2.59
N ALA A 36 -1.43 7.20 -1.34
CA ALA A 36 -2.03 5.91 -0.97
C ALA A 36 -3.53 5.83 -1.32
N VAL A 37 -4.29 6.86 -0.94
CA VAL A 37 -5.73 6.96 -1.21
C VAL A 37 -5.98 7.04 -2.72
N GLN A 38 -5.17 7.80 -3.45
CA GLN A 38 -5.32 7.93 -4.91
C GLN A 38 -5.04 6.61 -5.63
N ILE A 39 -4.01 5.87 -5.21
CA ILE A 39 -3.72 4.52 -5.72
C ILE A 39 -4.92 3.60 -5.48
N ALA A 40 -5.42 3.54 -4.26
CA ALA A 40 -6.60 2.74 -3.90
C ALA A 40 -7.86 3.17 -4.68
N ARG A 41 -8.02 4.47 -4.93
CA ARG A 41 -9.19 5.03 -5.63
C ARG A 41 -9.23 4.61 -7.08
N VAL A 42 -8.08 4.58 -7.77
CA VAL A 42 -8.02 4.02 -9.13
C VAL A 42 -8.49 2.58 -9.13
N VAL A 43 -8.08 1.76 -8.15
CA VAL A 43 -8.53 0.37 -8.06
C VAL A 43 -10.03 0.28 -7.85
N ALA A 44 -10.57 0.99 -6.85
CA ALA A 44 -12.00 0.96 -6.55
C ALA A 44 -12.85 1.44 -7.73
N ALA A 45 -12.39 2.47 -8.45
CA ALA A 45 -13.10 3.07 -9.59
C ALA A 45 -13.04 2.24 -10.87
N THR A 46 -11.98 1.47 -11.06
CA THR A 46 -11.75 0.69 -12.29
C THR A 46 -11.75 -0.82 -12.04
N PHE A 47 -12.30 -1.24 -10.90
CA PHE A 47 -12.28 -2.64 -10.48
C PHE A 47 -12.93 -3.54 -11.55
N ASN A 48 -12.25 -4.63 -11.87
CA ASN A 48 -12.72 -5.65 -12.81
C ASN A 48 -12.00 -6.96 -12.46
N ASP A 49 -12.75 -7.99 -12.09
CA ASP A 49 -12.23 -9.31 -11.71
C ASP A 49 -11.76 -10.14 -12.93
N CYS A 50 -12.18 -9.73 -14.13
CA CYS A 50 -11.67 -10.28 -15.38
C CYS A 50 -10.35 -9.61 -15.83
N ASP A 51 -9.86 -8.59 -15.11
CA ASP A 51 -8.62 -7.90 -15.44
C ASP A 51 -7.43 -8.85 -15.33
N THR A 52 -6.55 -8.85 -16.33
CA THR A 52 -5.31 -9.65 -16.30
C THR A 52 -4.41 -9.29 -15.12
N THR A 53 -4.45 -8.05 -14.64
CA THR A 53 -3.69 -7.61 -13.46
C THR A 53 -4.31 -8.14 -12.17
N TYR A 54 -5.63 -8.14 -12.05
CA TYR A 54 -6.32 -8.76 -10.91
C TYR A 54 -5.99 -10.24 -10.81
N ASN A 55 -6.06 -10.94 -11.95
CA ASN A 55 -5.80 -12.38 -12.04
C ASN A 55 -4.35 -12.78 -11.74
N ARG A 56 -3.40 -11.85 -11.60
CA ARG A 56 -2.04 -12.16 -11.13
C ARG A 56 -1.95 -12.32 -9.62
N TYR A 57 -2.81 -11.61 -8.89
CA TYR A 57 -2.70 -11.47 -7.44
C TYR A 57 -3.84 -12.12 -6.67
N PHE A 58 -4.99 -12.33 -7.31
CA PHE A 58 -6.17 -12.86 -6.64
C PHE A 58 -6.90 -13.90 -7.49
N ARG A 59 -7.74 -14.70 -6.83
CA ARG A 59 -8.69 -15.60 -7.46
C ARG A 59 -10.04 -14.92 -7.58
N GLN A 60 -10.81 -15.28 -8.60
CA GLN A 60 -12.13 -14.69 -8.83
C GLN A 60 -13.07 -14.77 -7.61
N ARG A 61 -12.97 -15.85 -6.81
CA ARG A 61 -13.74 -16.01 -5.56
C ARG A 61 -13.52 -14.89 -4.53
N ASP A 62 -12.36 -14.23 -4.58
CA ASP A 62 -11.95 -13.19 -3.62
C ASP A 62 -12.41 -11.78 -4.08
N SER A 63 -12.97 -11.65 -5.28
CA SER A 63 -13.15 -10.38 -5.98
C SER A 63 -14.01 -9.37 -5.24
N GLN A 64 -15.12 -9.80 -4.64
CA GLN A 64 -16.02 -8.92 -3.93
C GLN A 64 -15.34 -8.30 -2.71
N LEU A 65 -14.65 -9.12 -1.90
CA LEU A 65 -13.98 -8.65 -0.71
C LEU A 65 -12.79 -7.73 -1.05
N VAL A 66 -12.00 -8.07 -2.07
CA VAL A 66 -10.92 -7.21 -2.57
C VAL A 66 -11.46 -5.85 -3.03
N ARG A 67 -12.57 -5.83 -3.80
CA ARG A 67 -13.22 -4.57 -4.20
C ARG A 67 -13.63 -3.75 -2.98
N HIS A 68 -14.22 -4.39 -1.98
CA HIS A 68 -14.64 -3.74 -0.75
C HIS A 68 -13.47 -3.15 0.03
N PHE A 69 -12.30 -3.81 0.10
CA PHE A 69 -11.11 -3.24 0.74
C PHE A 69 -10.74 -1.88 0.16
N PHE A 70 -10.62 -1.77 -1.16
CA PHE A 70 -10.28 -0.50 -1.80
C PHE A 70 -11.40 0.54 -1.66
N GLN A 71 -12.67 0.14 -1.70
CA GLN A 71 -13.80 1.05 -1.44
C GLN A 71 -13.76 1.61 0.00
N ARG A 72 -13.43 0.77 1.00
CA ARG A 72 -13.30 1.22 2.40
C ARG A 72 -12.13 2.18 2.59
N ILE A 73 -10.98 1.91 1.98
CA ILE A 73 -9.82 2.81 2.05
C ILE A 73 -10.11 4.18 1.40
N THR A 74 -10.99 4.21 0.40
CA THR A 74 -11.23 5.41 -0.43
C THR A 74 -12.50 6.16 -0.08
N ASP A 75 -13.26 5.66 0.90
CA ASP A 75 -14.60 6.14 1.26
C ASP A 75 -15.61 6.14 0.10
N ILE A 76 -15.52 5.15 -0.79
CA ILE A 76 -16.51 4.93 -1.82
C ILE A 76 -17.60 4.00 -1.25
N PRO A 77 -18.89 4.34 -1.31
CA PRO A 77 -19.95 3.44 -0.86
C PRO A 77 -19.90 2.10 -1.60
N LEU A 78 -20.16 1.00 -0.89
CA LEU A 78 -19.99 -0.36 -1.44
C LEU A 78 -20.90 -0.64 -2.63
N ASP A 79 -22.12 -0.10 -2.58
CA ASP A 79 -23.17 -0.19 -3.60
C ASP A 79 -22.96 0.77 -4.77
N THR A 80 -21.95 1.64 -4.73
CA THR A 80 -21.66 2.55 -5.84
C THR A 80 -21.19 1.76 -7.07
N ALA A 81 -22.03 1.76 -8.10
CA ALA A 81 -21.66 1.27 -9.42
C ALA A 81 -20.90 2.38 -10.17
N ILE A 82 -19.59 2.21 -10.31
CA ILE A 82 -18.74 3.16 -11.03
C ILE A 82 -18.72 2.74 -12.50
N ASN A 83 -19.27 3.61 -13.35
CA ASN A 83 -19.22 3.50 -14.81
C ASN A 83 -18.37 4.64 -15.40
N ALA A 84 -18.18 4.61 -16.73
CA ALA A 84 -17.37 5.58 -17.44
C ALA A 84 -17.78 7.05 -17.18
N ASP A 85 -19.08 7.31 -17.01
CA ASP A 85 -19.64 8.65 -16.82
C ASP A 85 -19.42 9.16 -15.37
N SER A 86 -19.46 8.25 -14.38
CA SER A 86 -19.17 8.57 -12.96
C SER A 86 -17.66 8.57 -12.63
N LEU A 87 -16.82 8.10 -13.54
CA LEU A 87 -15.39 7.89 -13.29
C LEU A 87 -14.67 9.22 -13.02
N GLU A 88 -15.02 10.26 -13.77
CA GLU A 88 -14.47 11.60 -13.61
C GLU A 88 -14.86 12.19 -12.24
N GLU A 89 -16.10 11.99 -11.80
CA GLU A 89 -16.56 12.44 -10.48
C GLU A 89 -15.78 11.76 -9.34
N VAL A 90 -15.58 10.44 -9.44
CA VAL A 90 -14.82 9.69 -8.42
C VAL A 90 -13.38 10.20 -8.33
N PHE A 91 -12.72 10.51 -9.45
CA PHE A 91 -11.37 11.03 -9.46
C PHE A 91 -11.26 12.49 -9.05
N ASN A 92 -12.20 13.33 -9.48
CA ASN A 92 -12.20 14.76 -9.21
C ASN A 92 -12.77 15.12 -7.84
N LYS A 93 -13.44 14.18 -7.15
CA LYS A 93 -13.88 14.37 -5.76
C LYS A 93 -12.66 14.73 -4.92
N PRO A 94 -12.58 15.97 -4.41
CA PRO A 94 -11.40 16.41 -3.69
C PRO A 94 -11.19 15.49 -2.49
N ILE A 95 -10.00 14.88 -2.38
CA ILE A 95 -9.58 14.24 -1.12
C ILE A 95 -9.50 15.31 0.00
N LYS A 96 -9.54 16.61 -0.35
CA LYS A 96 -9.58 17.75 0.58
C LYS A 96 -10.81 17.74 1.49
N ASP A 97 -11.88 17.07 1.10
CA ASP A 97 -13.02 16.77 1.96
C ASP A 97 -12.76 15.50 2.78
N GLY A 98 -11.50 15.28 3.17
CA GLY A 98 -10.94 14.23 4.03
C GLY A 98 -11.38 12.81 3.72
N LEU A 99 -11.16 11.92 4.69
CA LEU A 99 -11.55 10.51 4.62
C LEU A 99 -12.69 10.26 5.61
N ARG A 100 -13.22 9.03 5.64
CA ARG A 100 -14.21 8.61 6.67
C ARG A 100 -13.75 9.04 8.06
N GLU A 101 -14.73 9.31 8.92
CA GLU A 101 -14.50 9.60 10.35
C GLU A 101 -13.52 8.62 11.01
N LYS A 102 -13.50 7.35 10.59
CA LYS A 102 -12.54 6.35 11.06
C LYS A 102 -11.09 6.82 10.95
N TYR A 103 -10.69 7.51 9.87
CA TYR A 103 -9.32 8.01 9.68
C TYR A 103 -8.90 9.11 10.66
N ALA A 104 -9.85 9.76 11.35
CA ALA A 104 -9.54 10.65 12.46
C ALA A 104 -8.84 9.93 13.63
N LYS A 105 -8.99 8.60 13.70
CA LYS A 105 -8.38 7.74 14.70
C LYS A 105 -7.05 7.13 14.22
N LEU A 106 -6.57 7.51 13.04
CA LEU A 106 -5.25 7.11 12.56
C LEU A 106 -4.23 8.17 12.95
N SER A 107 -3.15 7.75 13.58
CA SER A 107 -1.96 8.58 13.81
C SER A 107 -0.75 8.01 13.08
N ILE A 108 0.05 8.89 12.48
CA ILE A 108 1.22 8.54 11.69
C ILE A 108 2.41 9.34 12.25
N SER A 109 3.53 8.66 12.52
CA SER A 109 4.76 9.28 13.01
C SER A 109 5.95 8.97 12.12
N TYR A 110 6.90 9.90 12.04
CA TYR A 110 8.25 9.70 11.55
C TYR A 110 9.13 9.17 12.69
N GLY A 111 9.68 7.98 12.48
CA GLY A 111 10.31 7.22 13.55
C GLY A 111 9.27 6.60 14.50
N PRO A 112 9.73 5.99 15.60
CA PRO A 112 8.89 5.32 16.57
C PRO A 112 7.64 6.08 16.96
N HIS A 113 6.48 5.43 16.80
CA HIS A 113 5.24 5.98 17.32
C HIS A 113 5.32 6.14 18.84
N PRO A 114 5.03 7.33 19.40
CA PRO A 114 5.22 7.61 20.83
C PRO A 114 4.32 6.76 21.74
N ASN A 115 3.16 6.36 21.21
CA ASN A 115 2.16 5.56 21.94
C ASN A 115 2.20 4.06 21.58
N ARG A 116 3.33 3.55 21.08
CA ARG A 116 3.45 2.13 20.71
C ARG A 116 3.05 1.20 21.88
N PRO A 117 2.30 0.10 21.62
CA PRO A 117 1.78 -0.76 22.68
C PRO A 117 2.87 -1.54 23.43
N ASP A 118 3.92 -1.95 22.72
CA ASP A 118 5.02 -2.73 23.26
C ASP A 118 6.36 -2.05 22.96
N GLN A 119 6.94 -1.41 23.99
CA GLN A 119 8.28 -0.81 23.88
C GLN A 119 9.41 -1.85 24.00
N SER A 120 9.09 -3.12 24.24
CA SER A 120 10.07 -4.21 24.26
C SER A 120 10.39 -4.74 22.85
N ASP A 121 9.49 -4.54 21.87
CA ASP A 121 9.81 -4.76 20.45
C ASP A 121 10.84 -3.68 20.01
N PRO A 122 12.00 -4.07 19.46
CA PRO A 122 12.97 -3.12 18.94
C PRO A 122 12.33 -2.11 18.01
N ASP A 123 12.81 -0.86 18.09
CA ASP A 123 12.39 0.21 17.19
C ASP A 123 12.48 -0.27 15.73
N PRO A 124 11.36 -0.31 14.98
CA PRO A 124 11.33 -0.85 13.63
C PRO A 124 12.23 -0.08 12.66
N CYS A 125 12.52 1.18 12.97
CA CYS A 125 13.40 2.03 12.18
C CYS A 125 14.89 1.87 12.50
N THR A 126 15.27 1.21 13.60
CA THR A 126 16.69 0.94 13.92
C THR A 126 17.36 -0.01 12.95
N SER A 127 16.61 -0.98 12.41
CA SER A 127 17.15 -1.98 11.49
C SER A 127 17.57 -1.39 10.13
N HIS A 128 17.17 -0.14 9.82
CA HIS A 128 17.21 0.47 8.47
C HIS A 128 16.54 -0.37 7.36
N ARG A 129 15.94 -1.52 7.69
CA ARG A 129 15.36 -2.47 6.74
C ARG A 129 13.89 -2.14 6.49
N ARG A 130 13.13 -1.70 7.49
CA ARG A 130 11.71 -1.40 7.38
C ARG A 130 11.46 -0.05 6.70
N PHE A 131 10.35 0.02 5.97
CA PHE A 131 9.86 1.26 5.37
C PHE A 131 8.86 1.92 6.30
N ALA A 132 7.85 1.18 6.73
CA ALA A 132 6.88 1.59 7.73
C ALA A 132 6.45 0.35 8.53
N GLN A 133 5.58 0.56 9.52
CA GLN A 133 4.94 -0.48 10.30
C GLN A 133 3.63 0.00 10.90
N MET A 134 2.59 -0.81 10.77
CA MET A 134 1.39 -0.76 11.60
C MET A 134 1.70 -1.27 13.01
N GLU A 135 1.75 -0.36 13.98
CA GLU A 135 2.03 -0.65 15.39
C GLU A 135 0.79 -1.19 16.13
N ASN A 136 -0.41 -0.90 15.61
CA ASN A 136 -1.67 -1.33 16.20
C ASN A 136 -2.75 -1.52 15.14
N GLY A 137 -2.79 -2.72 14.55
CA GLY A 137 -3.77 -3.08 13.52
C GLY A 137 -5.16 -3.43 14.05
N ARG A 138 -5.28 -3.81 15.33
CA ARG A 138 -6.54 -4.25 15.96
C ARG A 138 -7.43 -3.09 16.38
N SER A 139 -6.82 -2.03 16.93
CA SER A 139 -7.57 -0.97 17.59
C SER A 139 -8.31 -0.08 16.60
N GLU A 140 -9.37 0.54 17.08
CA GLU A 140 -9.95 1.70 16.40
C GLU A 140 -8.93 2.83 16.23
N ASN A 141 -7.94 2.92 17.13
CA ASN A 141 -6.85 3.88 17.02
C ASN A 141 -5.67 3.23 16.28
N GLY A 142 -5.63 3.41 14.96
CA GLY A 142 -4.54 2.94 14.12
C GLY A 142 -3.27 3.77 14.37
N MET A 143 -2.11 3.11 14.39
CA MET A 143 -0.82 3.78 14.62
C MET A 143 0.19 3.30 13.59
N ILE A 144 0.73 4.20 12.79
CA ILE A 144 1.77 3.88 11.80
C ILE A 144 3.08 4.58 12.17
N THR A 145 4.15 3.79 12.27
CA THR A 145 5.52 4.29 12.28
C THR A 145 6.05 4.31 10.84
N VAL A 146 6.58 5.45 10.40
CA VAL A 146 7.24 5.61 9.09
C VAL A 146 8.73 5.83 9.30
N CYS A 147 9.55 4.98 8.69
CA CYS A 147 11.00 5.04 8.79
C CYS A 147 11.62 5.90 7.68
N GLU A 148 12.85 6.38 7.93
CA GLU A 148 13.63 7.21 6.98
C GLU A 148 13.70 6.60 5.58
N ARG A 149 13.77 5.26 5.49
CA ARG A 149 13.84 4.53 4.22
C ARG A 149 12.65 4.84 3.30
N THR A 150 11.46 5.11 3.83
CA THR A 150 10.27 5.47 3.03
C THR A 150 10.48 6.73 2.21
N PHE A 151 11.17 7.73 2.75
CA PHE A 151 11.41 9.00 2.06
C PHE A 151 12.41 8.89 0.89
N ARG A 152 13.01 7.71 0.68
CA ARG A 152 13.81 7.41 -0.51
C ARG A 152 12.95 7.00 -1.71
N LEU A 153 11.69 6.66 -1.47
CA LEU A 153 10.73 6.32 -2.51
C LEU A 153 10.15 7.62 -3.10
N PRO A 154 9.79 7.64 -4.39
CA PRO A 154 9.03 8.74 -4.96
C PRO A 154 7.56 8.66 -4.51
N LEU A 155 6.85 9.76 -4.66
CA LEU A 155 5.39 9.77 -4.79
C LEU A 155 5.01 9.30 -6.21
N SER A 156 3.80 8.79 -6.40
CA SER A 156 3.37 8.40 -7.76
C SER A 156 3.31 9.59 -8.72
N SER A 157 2.97 10.78 -8.23
CA SER A 157 2.99 12.04 -8.99
C SER A 157 4.40 12.43 -9.48
N GLU A 158 5.44 12.05 -8.75
CA GLU A 158 6.83 12.24 -9.17
C GLU A 158 7.25 11.23 -10.23
N ILE A 159 6.64 10.04 -10.28
CA ILE A 159 6.86 9.08 -11.38
C ILE A 159 6.18 9.59 -12.66
N GLU A 160 4.95 10.09 -12.53
CA GLU A 160 4.18 10.69 -13.62
C GLU A 160 4.90 11.91 -14.20
N ASN A 161 5.29 12.84 -13.32
CA ASN A 161 5.90 14.11 -13.66
C ASN A 161 7.36 14.15 -13.20
N SER A 162 8.16 13.21 -13.72
CA SER A 162 9.56 13.05 -13.30
C SER A 162 10.33 14.38 -13.36
N PRO A 163 10.99 14.79 -12.25
CA PRO A 163 11.81 15.99 -12.23
C PRO A 163 12.86 15.96 -13.35
N ALA A 164 13.15 17.11 -13.96
CA ALA A 164 14.11 17.21 -15.07
C ALA A 164 15.49 16.58 -14.74
N GLY A 165 15.89 16.55 -13.47
CA GLY A 165 17.11 15.90 -12.98
C GLY A 165 17.08 14.36 -12.94
N ALA A 166 15.90 13.73 -12.88
CA ALA A 166 15.75 12.27 -12.94
C ALA A 166 16.01 11.73 -14.36
N ARG A 167 15.56 12.50 -15.37
CA ARG A 167 15.63 12.14 -16.80
C ARG A 167 17.00 12.38 -17.47
N THR A 168 17.89 13.14 -16.83
CA THR A 168 19.03 13.79 -17.54
C THR A 168 20.35 13.03 -17.54
N ARG A 169 20.47 11.83 -16.96
CA ARG A 169 21.71 11.01 -17.10
C ARG A 169 21.38 9.55 -17.36
N GLY A 170 21.38 9.21 -18.65
CA GLY A 170 21.34 7.87 -19.26
C GLY A 170 20.85 6.72 -18.38
N ALA A 171 19.62 6.26 -18.63
CA ALA A 171 18.96 5.02 -18.18
C ALA A 171 18.93 4.71 -16.67
N ILE A 172 20.05 4.81 -15.96
CA ILE A 172 20.22 4.38 -14.57
C ILE A 172 19.51 5.31 -13.57
N LEU A 173 19.44 6.63 -13.84
CA LEU A 173 18.77 7.58 -12.95
C LEU A 173 17.23 7.57 -13.04
N ASP A 174 16.68 6.99 -14.11
CA ASP A 174 15.23 6.92 -14.31
C ASP A 174 14.59 5.72 -13.60
N HIS A 175 15.37 4.72 -13.18
CA HIS A 175 14.85 3.47 -12.61
C HIS A 175 13.93 3.74 -11.41
N GLY A 176 12.64 3.49 -11.62
CA GLY A 176 11.60 3.75 -10.64
C GLY A 176 11.22 5.22 -10.42
N PHE A 177 11.74 6.19 -11.16
CA PHE A 177 11.39 7.62 -11.04
C PHE A 177 10.67 8.18 -12.27
N SER A 178 10.48 7.36 -13.31
CA SER A 178 9.70 7.72 -14.48
C SER A 178 8.86 6.54 -14.98
N CYS A 179 7.83 6.83 -15.76
CA CYS A 179 6.96 5.82 -16.37
C CYS A 179 7.74 4.80 -17.20
N ASP A 180 8.79 5.25 -17.91
CA ASP A 180 9.69 4.38 -18.66
C ASP A 180 10.62 3.59 -17.73
N GLY A 181 11.11 4.24 -16.67
CA GLY A 181 11.98 3.66 -15.67
C GLY A 181 11.33 2.60 -14.75
N LEU A 182 10.01 2.40 -14.83
CA LEU A 182 9.33 1.28 -14.17
C LEU A 182 9.56 -0.07 -14.86
N GLY A 183 10.09 -0.08 -16.09
CA GLY A 183 10.21 -1.30 -16.89
C GLY A 183 8.86 -1.78 -17.43
N TYR A 184 8.78 -3.04 -17.84
CA TYR A 184 7.59 -3.62 -18.50
C TYR A 184 6.85 -4.65 -17.67
N ASN A 185 7.38 -5.02 -16.50
CA ASN A 185 6.78 -6.03 -15.62
C ASN A 185 6.52 -5.42 -14.24
N ASP A 186 5.58 -6.01 -13.52
CA ASP A 186 5.36 -5.72 -12.11
C ASP A 186 6.69 -5.92 -11.36
N SER A 187 7.14 -4.89 -10.65
CA SER A 187 8.42 -4.93 -9.95
C SER A 187 8.45 -3.97 -8.76
N GLY A 188 9.43 -4.14 -7.88
CA GLY A 188 9.66 -3.27 -6.74
C GLY A 188 9.90 -1.81 -7.12
N TRP A 189 10.25 -1.51 -8.38
CA TRP A 189 10.30 -0.11 -8.87
C TRP A 189 8.93 0.58 -8.85
N MET A 190 7.82 -0.16 -8.79
CA MET A 190 6.49 0.44 -8.65
C MET A 190 6.19 0.89 -7.22
N LYS A 191 7.04 0.55 -6.24
CA LYS A 191 6.85 0.96 -4.84
C LYS A 191 7.05 2.47 -4.69
N THR A 192 6.07 3.14 -4.12
CA THR A 192 6.04 4.57 -3.80
C THR A 192 5.92 4.79 -2.29
N MET A 193 6.06 6.03 -1.83
CA MET A 193 5.68 6.39 -0.46
C MET A 193 4.21 6.06 -0.20
N GLY A 194 3.30 6.38 -1.14
CA GLY A 194 1.89 6.07 -1.01
C GLY A 194 1.59 4.58 -1.02
N SER A 195 2.23 3.79 -1.87
CA SER A 195 2.02 2.34 -1.84
C SER A 195 2.53 1.69 -0.55
N THR A 196 3.55 2.28 0.07
CA THR A 196 4.05 1.85 1.38
C THR A 196 3.05 2.19 2.48
N LEU A 197 2.45 3.38 2.48
CA LEU A 197 1.39 3.68 3.45
C LEU A 197 0.10 2.88 3.17
N LEU A 198 -0.21 2.59 1.91
CA LEU A 198 -1.32 1.72 1.54
C LEU A 198 -1.13 0.31 2.12
N HIS A 199 0.10 -0.21 2.09
CA HIS A 199 0.46 -1.46 2.74
C HIS A 199 0.08 -1.42 4.23
N GLU A 200 0.58 -0.44 4.98
CA GLU A 200 0.27 -0.34 6.41
C GLU A 200 -1.23 -0.09 6.68
N LEU A 201 -1.92 0.65 5.83
CA LEU A 201 -3.37 0.87 5.95
C LEU A 201 -4.18 -0.42 5.78
N MET A 202 -3.73 -1.37 4.96
CA MET A 202 -4.38 -2.67 4.81
C MET A 202 -4.21 -3.57 6.03
N HIS A 203 -3.16 -3.36 6.84
CA HIS A 203 -3.02 -4.02 8.14
C HIS A 203 -4.00 -3.46 9.18
N TRP A 204 -4.58 -2.28 8.99
CA TRP A 204 -5.53 -1.74 9.95
C TRP A 204 -6.91 -2.38 9.73
N SER A 205 -7.38 -3.19 10.67
CA SER A 205 -8.63 -3.93 10.51
C SER A 205 -9.88 -3.05 10.70
N TYR A 206 -9.76 -1.94 11.44
CA TYR A 206 -10.91 -1.11 11.79
C TYR A 206 -11.68 -0.53 10.58
N PRO A 207 -11.05 -0.07 9.49
CA PRO A 207 -11.77 0.29 8.27
C PRO A 207 -12.62 -0.82 7.64
N PHE A 208 -12.36 -2.08 7.97
CA PHE A 208 -12.98 -3.27 7.36
C PHE A 208 -13.95 -4.00 8.29
N ASP A 209 -14.04 -3.63 9.57
CA ASP A 209 -14.84 -4.33 10.59
C ASP A 209 -16.36 -4.39 10.29
N ASP A 210 -16.84 -3.49 9.43
CA ASP A 210 -18.25 -3.41 9.01
C ASP A 210 -18.51 -4.14 7.68
N LEU A 211 -17.52 -4.89 7.19
CA LEU A 211 -17.70 -5.86 6.11
C LEU A 211 -18.05 -7.22 6.72
N SER A 212 -19.25 -7.73 6.43
CA SER A 212 -19.71 -9.04 6.93
C SER A 212 -18.73 -10.16 6.64
N ASP A 213 -18.12 -10.11 5.46
CA ASP A 213 -17.29 -11.19 4.94
C ASP A 213 -15.84 -11.07 5.43
N PHE A 214 -15.43 -9.92 6.00
CA PHE A 214 -14.07 -9.73 6.50
C PHE A 214 -13.72 -10.69 7.62
N HIS A 215 -14.59 -10.82 8.63
CA HIS A 215 -14.37 -11.76 9.74
C HIS A 215 -14.56 -13.24 9.36
N TYR A 216 -15.12 -13.51 8.19
CA TYR A 216 -15.31 -14.86 7.69
C TYR A 216 -14.15 -15.32 6.80
N ASP A 217 -13.67 -14.44 5.92
CA ASP A 217 -12.64 -14.77 4.92
C ASP A 217 -11.22 -14.38 5.34
N ILE A 218 -11.06 -13.45 6.30
CA ILE A 218 -9.76 -13.08 6.88
C ILE A 218 -9.53 -13.85 8.17
N GLU A 219 -8.39 -14.53 8.24
CA GLU A 219 -8.02 -15.38 9.36
C GLU A 219 -7.61 -14.54 10.58
N GLU A 220 -7.71 -15.15 11.77
CA GLU A 220 -7.09 -14.59 12.96
C GLU A 220 -5.56 -14.67 12.81
N SER A 221 -4.88 -13.55 13.00
CA SER A 221 -3.41 -13.48 13.01
C SER A 221 -2.82 -14.14 14.27
N ASP A 222 -1.51 -14.35 14.28
CA ASP A 222 -0.77 -14.83 15.47
C ASP A 222 -0.93 -13.90 16.70
N LEU A 223 -1.43 -12.67 16.48
CA LEU A 223 -1.73 -11.70 17.53
C LEU A 223 -3.13 -11.86 18.14
N GLY A 224 -3.92 -12.84 17.69
CA GLY A 224 -5.23 -13.17 18.26
C GLY A 224 -6.37 -12.26 17.82
N TYR A 225 -6.27 -11.66 16.64
CA TYR A 225 -7.36 -10.89 16.02
C TYR A 225 -7.31 -10.96 14.48
N THR A 226 -8.48 -10.80 13.85
CA THR A 226 -8.64 -10.76 12.38
C THR A 226 -7.85 -9.60 11.78
N GLN A 227 -6.93 -9.90 10.87
CA GLN A 227 -6.08 -8.90 10.21
C GLN A 227 -5.56 -9.46 8.89
N ILE A 228 -5.47 -8.62 7.85
CA ILE A 228 -4.65 -8.93 6.69
C ILE A 228 -3.20 -8.78 7.13
N THR A 229 -2.39 -9.82 7.02
CA THR A 229 -1.01 -9.86 7.54
C THR A 229 0.02 -9.82 6.42
N ASP A 230 1.29 -9.82 6.80
CA ASP A 230 2.38 -10.13 5.88
C ASP A 230 2.55 -11.64 5.87
N PHE A 231 2.37 -12.27 4.70
CA PHE A 231 2.49 -13.73 4.63
C PHE A 231 3.91 -14.17 5.00
N VAL A 232 3.99 -15.14 5.91
CA VAL A 232 5.21 -15.84 6.29
C VAL A 232 4.95 -17.34 6.24
N ASN A 233 5.85 -18.10 5.61
CA ASN A 233 5.76 -19.55 5.51
C ASN A 233 6.28 -20.21 6.80
N VAL A 234 5.55 -20.03 7.92
CA VAL A 234 5.95 -20.47 9.27
C VAL A 234 6.12 -22.00 9.35
N ASN A 235 5.36 -22.75 8.56
CA ASN A 235 5.50 -24.20 8.39
C ASN A 235 5.92 -24.49 6.94
N PRO A 236 7.24 -24.48 6.63
CA PRO A 236 7.75 -24.41 5.27
C PRO A 236 7.16 -25.50 4.37
N GLN A 237 6.19 -25.11 3.55
CA GLN A 237 5.75 -25.93 2.44
C GLN A 237 6.78 -25.78 1.30
N PRO A 238 7.28 -26.88 0.71
CA PRO A 238 8.42 -26.84 -0.22
C PRO A 238 8.24 -25.89 -1.41
N ASP A 239 7.02 -25.77 -1.92
CA ASP A 239 6.72 -24.97 -3.11
C ASP A 239 6.33 -23.52 -2.78
N TRP A 240 6.15 -23.19 -1.50
CA TRP A 240 5.68 -21.87 -1.06
C TRP A 240 6.83 -20.89 -0.85
N PRO A 241 6.65 -19.61 -1.21
CA PRO A 241 7.68 -18.61 -0.98
C PRO A 241 7.91 -18.43 0.53
N PRO A 242 9.12 -18.09 0.97
CA PRO A 242 9.40 -17.91 2.40
C PRO A 242 8.59 -16.75 3.01
N LYS A 243 8.27 -15.73 2.20
CA LYS A 243 7.51 -14.53 2.58
C LYS A 243 6.66 -14.06 1.39
N GLY A 244 5.60 -13.29 1.66
CA GLY A 244 4.70 -12.72 0.64
C GLY A 244 5.16 -11.40 0.02
N TYR A 245 6.32 -10.86 0.41
CA TYR A 245 6.75 -9.53 -0.01
C TYR A 245 7.15 -9.42 -1.48
N GLY A 246 6.69 -8.36 -2.14
CA GLY A 246 7.03 -8.06 -3.53
C GLY A 246 6.09 -8.70 -4.55
N PRO A 247 6.11 -8.21 -5.81
CA PRO A 247 5.15 -8.63 -6.82
C PRO A 247 5.35 -10.08 -7.23
N TYR A 248 6.59 -10.61 -7.19
CA TYR A 248 6.87 -11.99 -7.56
C TYR A 248 6.29 -12.97 -6.53
N TYR A 249 6.62 -12.80 -5.25
CA TYR A 249 6.13 -13.71 -4.21
C TYR A 249 4.63 -13.56 -3.93
N SER A 250 4.09 -12.34 -3.98
CA SER A 250 2.64 -12.13 -3.90
C SER A 250 1.89 -12.86 -5.02
N ALA A 251 2.38 -12.78 -6.27
CA ALA A 251 1.77 -13.50 -7.39
C ALA A 251 1.89 -15.04 -7.23
N MET A 252 3.04 -15.53 -6.74
CA MET A 252 3.20 -16.96 -6.45
C MET A 252 2.16 -17.50 -5.46
N LEU A 253 1.77 -16.72 -4.43
CA LEU A 253 0.74 -17.17 -3.47
C LEU A 253 -0.58 -17.53 -4.16
N ARG A 254 -0.97 -16.76 -5.18
CA ARG A 254 -2.20 -17.01 -5.95
C ARG A 254 -2.15 -18.34 -6.69
N ASP A 255 -1.00 -18.64 -7.30
CA ASP A 255 -0.80 -19.84 -8.12
C ASP A 255 -0.69 -21.12 -7.28
N LEU A 256 -0.23 -21.00 -6.04
CA LEU A 256 -0.02 -22.14 -5.13
C LEU A 256 -1.21 -22.46 -4.22
N GLU A 257 -2.18 -21.55 -4.15
CA GLU A 257 -3.45 -21.85 -3.48
C GLU A 257 -4.14 -23.07 -4.12
N ASN A 258 -4.96 -23.77 -3.35
CA ASN A 258 -5.83 -24.82 -3.87
C ASN A 258 -7.26 -24.59 -3.38
N ASP A 259 -8.23 -25.13 -4.10
CA ASP A 259 -9.64 -25.05 -3.69
C ASP A 259 -9.83 -25.74 -2.33
N GLY A 260 -10.57 -25.09 -1.44
CA GLY A 260 -10.78 -25.55 -0.06
C GLY A 260 -9.77 -25.05 0.97
N MET A 261 -8.70 -24.35 0.56
CA MET A 261 -7.85 -23.58 1.47
C MET A 261 -8.39 -22.15 1.65
N SER A 262 -8.17 -21.58 2.83
CA SER A 262 -8.29 -20.14 3.05
C SER A 262 -7.41 -19.39 2.06
N SER A 263 -7.92 -18.27 1.55
CA SER A 263 -7.21 -17.47 0.55
C SER A 263 -6.02 -16.78 1.21
N LYS A 264 -4.81 -17.26 0.92
CA LYS A 264 -3.54 -16.68 1.37
C LYS A 264 -3.23 -15.38 0.63
N THR A 265 -3.77 -15.19 -0.56
CA THR A 265 -3.75 -13.91 -1.29
C THR A 265 -4.59 -12.86 -0.58
N LEU A 266 -5.76 -13.22 -0.04
CA LEU A 266 -6.55 -12.33 0.82
C LEU A 266 -5.85 -12.04 2.16
N GLN A 267 -5.04 -12.98 2.68
CA GLN A 267 -4.29 -12.78 3.92
C GLN A 267 -3.01 -11.96 3.75
N ASN A 268 -2.53 -11.69 2.52
CA ASN A 268 -1.26 -11.02 2.28
C ASN A 268 -1.45 -9.59 1.79
N VAL A 269 -0.96 -8.61 2.56
CA VAL A 269 -1.09 -7.19 2.19
C VAL A 269 -0.42 -6.88 0.84
N ASP A 270 0.75 -7.45 0.55
CA ASP A 270 1.46 -7.13 -0.69
C ASP A 270 0.72 -7.62 -1.95
N ASN A 271 -0.20 -8.60 -1.85
CA ASN A 271 -1.12 -8.94 -2.96
C ASN A 271 -2.03 -7.75 -3.29
N CYS A 272 -2.59 -7.10 -2.27
CA CYS A 272 -3.41 -5.89 -2.46
C CYS A 272 -2.56 -4.75 -3.03
N VAL A 273 -1.38 -4.51 -2.46
CA VAL A 273 -0.52 -3.40 -2.84
C VAL A 273 -0.03 -3.53 -4.28
N TYR A 274 0.47 -4.70 -4.69
CA TYR A 274 0.99 -4.89 -6.05
C TYR A 274 -0.09 -4.94 -7.12
N TYR A 275 -1.28 -5.48 -6.81
CA TYR A 275 -2.46 -5.27 -7.65
C TYR A 275 -2.75 -3.77 -7.82
N ALA A 276 -2.75 -3.03 -6.71
CA ALA A 276 -3.11 -1.62 -6.71
C ALA A 276 -2.13 -0.75 -7.48
N VAL A 277 -0.82 -0.89 -7.25
CA VAL A 277 0.18 -0.10 -7.98
C VAL A 277 0.26 -0.50 -9.44
N SER A 278 0.10 -1.78 -9.80
CA SER A 278 0.10 -2.21 -11.20
C SER A 278 -1.10 -1.61 -11.96
N LYS A 279 -2.28 -1.63 -11.32
CA LYS A 279 -3.50 -1.01 -11.87
C LYS A 279 -3.40 0.50 -11.97
N TYR A 280 -2.91 1.16 -10.91
CA TYR A 280 -2.65 2.60 -10.89
C TYR A 280 -1.70 3.00 -12.03
N CYS A 281 -0.54 2.36 -12.13
CA CYS A 281 0.45 2.66 -13.15
C CYS A 281 -0.11 2.42 -14.56
N SER A 282 -0.87 1.34 -14.75
CA SER A 282 -1.50 1.05 -16.05
C SER A 282 -2.53 2.10 -16.45
N PHE A 283 -3.36 2.51 -15.50
CA PHE A 283 -4.40 3.51 -15.72
C PHE A 283 -3.82 4.91 -16.00
N THR A 284 -2.89 5.36 -15.16
CA THR A 284 -2.31 6.71 -15.20
C THR A 284 -1.32 6.85 -16.35
N TYR A 285 -0.42 5.89 -16.54
CA TYR A 285 0.67 6.00 -17.52
C TYR A 285 0.33 5.41 -18.88
N LYS A 286 -0.90 4.90 -19.05
CA LYS A 286 -1.37 4.25 -20.29
C LYS A 286 -0.42 3.15 -20.79
N LYS A 287 0.16 2.42 -19.85
CA LYS A 287 1.18 1.39 -20.09
C LYS A 287 0.75 0.07 -19.49
N THR A 288 0.70 -0.99 -20.29
CA THR A 288 0.44 -2.33 -19.77
C THR A 288 1.72 -2.92 -19.19
N PHE A 289 1.65 -3.37 -17.93
CA PHE A 289 2.73 -4.12 -17.29
C PHE A 289 2.42 -5.62 -17.39
N GLY A 290 3.43 -6.45 -17.65
CA GLY A 290 3.38 -7.90 -17.52
C GLY A 290 3.59 -8.38 -16.08
N PRO A 291 3.41 -9.69 -15.79
CA PRO A 291 3.64 -10.23 -14.46
C PRO A 291 5.13 -10.14 -14.06
N ALA A 292 5.39 -10.14 -12.75
CA ALA A 292 6.72 -10.41 -12.24
C ALA A 292 7.16 -11.83 -12.63
N THR A 293 8.43 -11.97 -13.02
CA THR A 293 8.97 -13.20 -13.62
C THR A 293 10.05 -13.87 -12.77
N SER A 294 10.58 -13.16 -11.78
CA SER A 294 11.64 -13.67 -10.91
C SER A 294 11.69 -12.93 -9.58
N GLN A 295 12.37 -13.52 -8.60
CA GLN A 295 12.68 -12.86 -7.32
C GLN A 295 13.39 -11.52 -7.50
N ASN A 296 14.17 -11.33 -8.58
CA ASN A 296 14.80 -10.05 -8.85
C ASN A 296 13.77 -8.92 -8.97
N ASP A 297 12.60 -9.20 -9.55
CA ASP A 297 11.52 -8.21 -9.67
C ASP A 297 11.01 -7.73 -8.30
N THR A 298 11.10 -8.55 -7.25
CA THR A 298 10.80 -8.13 -5.86
C THR A 298 11.81 -7.14 -5.31
N VAL A 299 13.11 -7.33 -5.57
CA VAL A 299 14.18 -6.56 -4.91
C VAL A 299 14.69 -5.36 -5.73
N ARG A 300 14.15 -5.11 -6.92
CA ARG A 300 14.60 -4.02 -7.83
C ARG A 300 14.65 -2.62 -7.19
N TYR A 301 13.80 -2.34 -6.19
CA TYR A 301 13.84 -1.07 -5.46
C TYR A 301 15.18 -0.82 -4.73
N ARG A 302 15.97 -1.86 -4.44
CA ARG A 302 17.29 -1.75 -3.78
C ARG A 302 18.34 -1.09 -4.67
N GLY A 303 18.19 -1.21 -6.00
CA GLY A 303 19.06 -0.55 -6.98
C GLY A 303 18.57 0.85 -7.38
N ARG A 304 17.56 1.39 -6.71
CA ARG A 304 17.00 2.71 -7.03
C ARG A 304 17.99 3.81 -6.59
N PRO A 305 18.30 4.79 -7.47
CA PRO A 305 19.08 5.97 -7.09
C PRO A 305 18.44 6.75 -5.94
N SER A 306 19.22 7.58 -5.23
CA SER A 306 18.64 8.52 -4.27
C SER A 306 17.65 9.47 -4.97
N ARG A 307 16.54 9.77 -4.30
CA ARG A 307 15.54 10.73 -4.77
C ARG A 307 16.23 12.07 -5.11
N PRO A 308 16.03 12.63 -6.33
CA PRO A 308 16.65 13.90 -6.73
C PRO A 308 16.35 15.01 -5.72
N GLY A 309 17.37 15.79 -5.35
CA GLY A 309 17.22 16.91 -4.40
C GLY A 309 17.45 16.57 -2.92
N ARG A 310 17.65 15.29 -2.56
CA ARG A 310 18.30 14.91 -1.29
C ARG A 310 19.77 14.56 -1.56
N SER A 311 20.68 14.97 -0.68
CA SER A 311 22.09 14.59 -0.79
C SER A 311 22.21 13.08 -0.88
N ALA A 312 23.06 12.60 -1.80
CA ALA A 312 23.38 11.18 -1.92
C ALA A 312 23.85 10.67 -0.55
N TRP A 313 23.03 9.87 0.11
CA TRP A 313 23.50 9.11 1.25
C TRP A 313 24.43 8.04 0.68
N GLU A 314 25.69 8.02 1.13
CA GLU A 314 26.65 7.03 0.69
C GLU A 314 26.07 5.63 0.89
N PRO A 315 26.13 4.76 -0.14
CA PRO A 315 25.73 3.36 0.02
C PRO A 315 26.73 2.73 0.98
N ARG A 316 26.40 2.66 2.28
CA ARG A 316 27.09 1.73 3.17
C ARG A 316 26.69 0.34 2.75
N ASP A 317 27.70 -0.40 2.31
CA ASP A 317 27.76 -1.81 1.96
C ASP A 317 26.42 -2.50 1.66
N VAL A 318 26.27 -2.87 0.40
CA VAL A 318 25.38 -3.95 -0.06
C VAL A 318 25.97 -5.30 0.42
N SER A 319 26.24 -5.45 1.71
CA SER A 319 26.59 -6.73 2.30
C SER A 319 25.30 -7.48 2.59
N VAL A 320 24.94 -8.37 1.67
CA VAL A 320 24.10 -9.57 1.85
C VAL A 320 23.10 -9.47 3.03
N ASP A 321 21.96 -8.84 2.79
CA ASP A 321 20.82 -8.84 3.74
C ASP A 321 20.04 -10.15 3.63
N GLU A 322 19.84 -10.82 4.77
CA GLU A 322 19.19 -12.11 5.05
C GLU A 322 17.72 -12.27 4.57
N ASP A 323 17.19 -11.33 3.77
CA ASP A 323 15.90 -11.48 3.09
C ASP A 323 15.96 -12.35 1.83
N VAL A 324 17.13 -12.91 1.53
CA VAL A 324 17.34 -13.94 0.51
C VAL A 324 17.83 -15.18 1.25
N PRO A 325 17.06 -16.30 1.31
CA PRO A 325 17.64 -17.55 1.77
C PRO A 325 18.83 -17.88 0.87
N PRO A 326 19.91 -18.45 1.41
CA PRO A 326 21.08 -18.83 0.61
C PRO A 326 20.61 -19.64 -0.59
N GLN A 327 21.11 -19.28 -1.78
CA GLN A 327 20.83 -20.02 -3.01
C GLN A 327 21.28 -21.46 -2.78
N VAL A 328 20.30 -22.36 -2.69
CA VAL A 328 20.56 -23.80 -2.71
C VAL A 328 20.79 -24.14 -4.18
N ASN A 329 22.05 -24.40 -4.53
CA ASN A 329 22.44 -24.96 -5.83
C ASN A 329 21.88 -26.37 -6.02
#